data_AF-A0A5D2JWC1-F1
#
_entry.id   AF-A0A5D2JWC1-F1
#
_cell.length_a   1.000
_cell.length_b   1.000
_cell.length_c   1.000
_cell.angle_alpha   90.00
_cell.angle_beta   90.00
_cell.angle_gamma   90.00
#
_symmetry.space_group_name_H-M   'P 1'
#
loop_
_entity.id
_entity.type
_entity.pdbx_description
1 polymer ?
#
loop_
_entity_poly.entity_id
_entity_poly.type
_entity_poly.pdbx_seq_one_letter_code
_entity_poly.pdbx_strand_id
1 'polypeptide(L)'
;MVLAGRFICSITGIDCMGGFHPSLDAILEGLGYAAPPIMALLFILDDEVVKLSPHARAIRDVEDEELRSFFYGMSPWQFILMVAASSVGEELFYRAAVQGALADIFLRGTELVSDARGMAALTGVLPPFVPFAQAFAAVITAALTSSLYYVAASPKDPTYVVAPVQRSGSAREDLKKLFAAWYERRQMKKIYSPLLEGILALYLGFEWIETNNILAPIITHGIYSAVILGHGLWKIHDHRRRLRQRIQQLKSEGKNSTKL
;
A
#
# COMPACT_ATOMS: atom_id res chain seq x y z
N MET A 1 -8.37 14.27 0.81
CA MET A 1 -9.12 13.12 1.36
C MET A 1 -10.05 13.54 2.49
N VAL A 2 -9.55 14.07 3.61
CA VAL A 2 -10.39 14.47 4.77
C VAL A 2 -11.59 15.36 4.41
N LEU A 3 -11.40 16.42 3.61
CA LEU A 3 -12.50 17.30 3.19
C LEU A 3 -13.55 16.58 2.33
N ALA A 4 -13.10 15.74 1.39
CA ALA A 4 -13.99 14.95 0.55
C ALA A 4 -14.74 13.89 1.37
N GLY A 5 -14.07 13.27 2.33
CA GLY A 5 -14.70 12.33 3.27
C GLY A 5 -15.79 13.01 4.10
N ARG A 6 -15.49 14.18 4.68
CA ARG A 6 -16.50 14.97 5.40
C ARG A 6 -17.70 15.35 4.53
N PHE A 7 -17.47 15.70 3.27
CA PHE A 7 -18.55 16.00 2.34
C PHE A 7 -19.43 14.76 2.07
N ILE A 8 -18.82 13.60 1.84
CA ILE A 8 -19.55 12.32 1.68
C ILE A 8 -20.38 12.04 2.93
N CYS A 9 -19.77 12.09 4.11
CA CYS A 9 -20.47 11.83 5.37
C CYS A 9 -21.63 12.81 5.60
N SER A 10 -21.46 14.08 5.25
CA SER A 10 -22.50 15.09 5.38
C SER A 10 -23.70 14.84 4.45
N ILE A 11 -23.49 14.26 3.26
CA ILE A 11 -24.56 13.96 2.31
C ILE A 11 -25.31 12.69 2.70
N THR A 12 -24.58 11.66 3.16
CA THR A 12 -25.18 10.37 3.54
C THR A 12 -25.75 10.37 4.96
N GLY A 13 -25.34 11.35 5.79
CA GLY A 13 -25.77 11.48 7.18
C GLY A 13 -25.13 10.44 8.10
N ILE A 14 -23.97 9.89 7.72
CA ILE A 14 -23.23 8.90 8.51
C ILE A 14 -22.18 9.58 9.41
N ASP A 15 -21.74 8.85 10.44
CA ASP A 15 -20.68 9.33 11.33
C ASP A 15 -19.34 9.46 10.61
N CYS A 16 -18.83 10.70 10.52
CA CYS A 16 -17.53 11.01 9.94
C CYS A 16 -16.35 10.60 10.82
N MET A 17 -16.60 10.26 12.08
CA MET A 17 -15.60 9.75 13.02
C MET A 17 -15.55 8.22 13.02
N GLY A 18 -16.38 7.51 12.26
CA GLY A 18 -16.31 6.05 12.09
C GLY A 18 -16.38 5.26 13.40
N GLY A 19 -17.14 5.74 14.39
CA GLY A 19 -17.25 5.11 15.71
C GLY A 19 -16.03 5.33 16.61
N PHE A 20 -15.22 6.36 16.35
CA PHE A 20 -14.02 6.67 17.14
C PHE A 20 -14.33 6.76 18.63
N HIS A 21 -13.75 5.84 19.39
CA HIS A 21 -13.74 5.89 20.84
C HIS A 21 -12.35 5.47 21.35
N PRO A 22 -11.68 6.29 22.17
CA PRO A 22 -10.39 5.91 22.74
C PRO A 22 -10.60 4.84 23.81
N SER A 23 -10.27 3.58 23.49
CA SER A 23 -10.28 2.46 24.43
C SER A 23 -8.95 1.69 24.39
N LEU A 24 -8.57 1.08 25.51
CA LEU A 24 -7.40 0.20 25.55
C LEU A 24 -7.61 -1.03 24.67
N ASP A 25 -8.84 -1.53 24.59
CA ASP A 25 -9.20 -2.68 23.76
C ASP A 25 -8.97 -2.37 22.27
N ALA A 26 -9.40 -1.21 21.77
CA ALA A 26 -9.15 -0.83 20.38
C ALA A 26 -7.65 -0.64 20.05
N ILE A 27 -6.85 -0.23 21.03
CA ILE A 27 -5.39 -0.16 20.87
C ILE A 27 -4.79 -1.57 20.80
N LEU A 28 -5.23 -2.48 21.67
CA LEU A 28 -4.76 -3.87 21.68
C LEU A 28 -5.20 -4.62 20.43
N GLU A 29 -6.43 -4.42 19.98
CA GLU A 29 -6.95 -4.95 18.72
C GLU A 29 -6.12 -4.45 17.54
N GLY A 30 -5.94 -3.13 17.39
CA GLY A 30 -5.10 -2.57 16.32
C GLY A 30 -3.65 -3.08 16.35
N LEU A 31 -3.06 -3.25 17.54
CA LEU A 31 -1.73 -3.87 17.66
C LEU A 31 -1.73 -5.35 17.23
N GLY A 32 -2.78 -6.09 17.56
CA GLY A 32 -2.96 -7.48 17.14
C GLY A 32 -3.15 -7.62 15.63
N TYR A 33 -4.02 -6.80 15.04
CA TYR A 33 -4.27 -6.74 13.60
C TYR A 33 -3.09 -6.18 12.80
N ALA A 34 -2.18 -5.42 13.40
CA ALA A 34 -0.93 -5.02 12.76
C ALA A 34 0.02 -6.21 12.49
N ALA A 35 -0.02 -7.27 13.31
CA ALA A 35 0.97 -8.35 13.21
C ALA A 35 0.90 -9.14 11.87
N PRO A 36 -0.27 -9.61 11.39
CA PRO A 36 -0.37 -10.32 10.12
C PRO A 36 0.16 -9.55 8.90
N PRO A 37 -0.25 -8.29 8.62
CA PRO A 37 0.27 -7.54 7.48
C PRO A 37 1.77 -7.28 7.62
N ILE A 38 2.28 -6.96 8.82
CA ILE A 38 3.72 -6.77 9.03
C ILE A 38 4.50 -8.04 8.69
N MET A 39 4.09 -9.20 9.22
CA MET A 39 4.77 -10.47 8.95
C MET A 39 4.73 -10.81 7.46
N ALA A 40 3.57 -10.67 6.82
CA ALA A 40 3.42 -10.95 5.40
C ALA A 40 4.30 -10.03 4.55
N LEU A 41 4.31 -8.73 4.84
CA LEU A 41 5.06 -7.73 4.07
C LEU A 41 6.57 -7.89 4.28
N LEU A 42 7.04 -8.06 5.52
CA LEU A 42 8.45 -8.33 5.78
C LEU A 42 8.93 -9.61 5.10
N PHE A 43 8.09 -10.66 5.05
CA PHE A 43 8.41 -11.89 4.34
C PHE A 43 8.48 -11.68 2.81
N ILE A 44 7.51 -10.97 2.22
CA ILE A 44 7.50 -10.67 0.78
C ILE A 44 8.70 -9.80 0.39
N LEU A 45 9.13 -8.90 1.26
CA LEU A 45 10.21 -7.94 0.98
C LEU A 45 11.61 -8.48 1.28
N ASP A 46 11.70 -9.69 1.87
CA ASP A 46 12.96 -10.36 2.17
C ASP A 46 13.82 -10.56 0.92
N ASP A 47 15.14 -10.37 1.06
CA ASP A 47 16.07 -10.42 -0.06
C ASP A 47 16.14 -11.80 -0.72
N GLU A 48 15.92 -12.89 0.01
CA GLU A 48 15.91 -14.23 -0.56
C GLU A 48 14.61 -14.49 -1.33
N VAL A 49 13.46 -14.08 -0.78
CA VAL A 49 12.16 -14.21 -1.45
C VAL A 49 12.11 -13.39 -2.73
N VAL A 50 12.65 -12.17 -2.73
CA VAL A 50 12.70 -11.29 -3.90
C VAL A 50 13.67 -11.78 -4.99
N LYS A 51 14.71 -12.54 -4.63
CA LYS A 51 15.58 -13.19 -5.63
C LYS A 51 14.83 -14.30 -6.36
N LEU A 52 14.02 -15.08 -5.63
CA LEU A 52 13.28 -16.21 -6.19
C LEU A 52 11.99 -15.80 -6.92
N SER A 53 11.24 -14.82 -6.40
CA SER A 53 9.92 -14.46 -6.91
C SER A 53 9.93 -13.13 -7.67
N PRO A 54 9.58 -13.12 -8.97
CA PRO A 54 9.45 -11.86 -9.73
C PRO A 54 8.28 -11.00 -9.21
N HIS A 55 7.28 -11.60 -8.57
CA HIS A 55 6.13 -10.90 -7.98
C HIS A 55 6.53 -10.10 -6.74
N ALA A 56 7.28 -10.74 -5.83
CA ALA A 56 7.83 -10.10 -4.65
C ALA A 56 8.78 -8.95 -5.03
N ARG A 57 9.57 -9.15 -6.09
CA ARG A 57 10.42 -8.10 -6.66
C ARG A 57 9.63 -6.90 -7.15
N ALA A 58 8.53 -7.13 -7.86
CA ALA A 58 7.70 -6.05 -8.37
C ALA A 58 7.12 -5.20 -7.23
N ILE A 59 6.67 -5.83 -6.14
CA ILE A 59 6.18 -5.15 -4.94
C ILE A 59 7.30 -4.32 -4.31
N ARG A 60 8.46 -4.92 -4.06
CA ARG A 60 9.61 -4.22 -3.47
C ARG A 60 10.10 -3.06 -4.34
N ASP A 61 10.13 -3.22 -5.66
CA ASP A 61 10.57 -2.16 -6.57
C ASP A 61 9.60 -0.97 -6.57
N VAL A 62 8.30 -1.18 -6.32
CA VAL A 62 7.33 -0.08 -6.12
C VAL A 62 7.68 0.69 -4.86
N GLU A 63 7.80 -0.05 -3.76
CA GLU A 63 8.14 0.48 -2.45
C GLU A 63 9.46 1.28 -2.52
N ASP A 64 10.52 0.68 -3.03
CA ASP A 64 11.83 1.32 -3.13
C ASP A 64 11.85 2.54 -4.07
N GLU A 65 11.01 2.60 -5.11
CA GLU A 65 10.99 3.74 -6.05
C GLU A 65 10.11 4.90 -5.55
N GLU A 66 8.88 4.60 -5.13
CA GLU A 66 7.91 5.63 -4.72
C GLU A 66 8.33 6.26 -3.40
N LEU A 67 8.70 5.43 -2.43
CA LEU A 67 9.06 5.90 -1.09
C LEU A 67 10.41 6.58 -1.06
N ARG A 68 11.36 6.12 -1.88
CA ARG A 68 12.66 6.79 -2.01
C ARG A 68 12.48 8.22 -2.47
N SER A 69 11.55 8.49 -3.39
CA SER A 69 11.33 9.85 -3.88
C SER A 69 10.64 10.73 -2.84
N PHE A 70 9.69 10.17 -2.09
CA PHE A 70 8.85 10.92 -1.17
C PHE A 70 9.54 11.22 0.16
N PHE A 71 10.24 10.24 0.76
CA PHE A 71 10.86 10.36 2.08
C PHE A 71 12.33 10.79 2.04
N TYR A 72 12.86 11.11 0.85
CA TYR A 72 14.24 11.53 0.70
C TYR A 72 14.55 12.79 1.52
N GLY A 73 15.42 12.65 2.53
CA GLY A 73 15.90 13.77 3.33
C GLY A 73 14.98 14.19 4.49
N MET A 74 13.90 13.44 4.77
CA MET A 74 13.08 13.68 5.96
C MET A 74 13.78 13.24 7.25
N SER A 75 13.54 13.98 8.34
CA SER A 75 13.94 13.56 9.68
C SER A 75 13.03 12.44 10.20
N PRO A 76 13.46 11.64 11.20
CA PRO A 76 12.61 10.60 11.80
C PRO A 76 11.28 11.14 12.33
N TRP A 77 11.26 12.36 12.87
CA TRP A 77 10.02 13.00 13.35
C TRP A 77 9.09 13.40 12.21
N GLN A 78 9.63 13.95 11.13
CA GLN A 78 8.83 14.25 9.94
C GLN A 78 8.22 12.98 9.35
N PHE A 79 8.99 11.89 9.31
CA PHE A 79 8.51 10.58 8.88
C PHE A 79 7.33 10.10 9.74
N ILE A 80 7.48 10.07 11.07
CA ILE A 80 6.40 9.64 11.98
C ILE A 80 5.15 10.49 11.80
N LEU A 81 5.29 11.81 11.70
CA LEU A 81 4.16 12.72 11.51
C LEU A 81 3.45 12.48 10.16
N MET A 82 4.22 12.24 9.09
CA MET A 82 3.65 11.96 7.77
C MET A 82 2.90 10.63 7.76
N VAL A 83 3.47 9.57 8.34
CA VAL A 83 2.79 8.26 8.44
C VAL A 83 1.51 8.39 9.26
N ALA A 84 1.57 9.01 10.44
CA ALA A 84 0.40 9.20 11.28
C ALA A 84 -0.71 10.01 10.57
N ALA A 85 -0.34 11.09 9.88
CA ALA A 85 -1.29 11.90 9.14
C ALA A 85 -1.90 11.15 7.94
N SER A 86 -1.10 10.36 7.21
CA SER A 86 -1.59 9.52 6.10
C SER A 86 -2.57 8.47 6.60
N SER A 87 -2.20 7.73 7.64
CA SER A 87 -3.05 6.68 8.20
C SER A 87 -4.38 7.24 8.70
N VAL A 88 -4.38 8.30 9.51
CA VAL A 88 -5.63 8.95 9.95
C VAL A 88 -6.47 9.44 8.76
N GLY A 89 -5.83 10.11 7.79
CA GLY A 89 -6.54 10.68 6.64
C GLY A 89 -7.16 9.64 5.71
N GLU A 90 -6.44 8.55 5.45
CA GLU A 90 -6.87 7.45 4.58
C GLU A 90 -7.90 6.55 5.26
N GLU A 91 -7.73 6.24 6.55
CA GLU A 91 -8.72 5.47 7.31
C GLU A 91 -10.06 6.21 7.38
N LEU A 92 -10.06 7.49 7.76
CA LEU A 92 -11.29 8.29 7.81
C LEU A 92 -11.95 8.43 6.44
N PHE A 93 -11.16 8.52 5.37
CA PHE A 93 -11.71 8.63 4.02
C PHE A 93 -12.29 7.30 3.52
N TYR A 94 -11.50 6.24 3.50
CA TYR A 94 -11.94 4.98 2.90
C TYR A 94 -12.93 4.22 3.79
N ARG A 95 -12.75 4.23 5.12
CA ARG A 95 -13.54 3.36 6.01
C ARG A 95 -14.76 4.14 6.49
N ALA A 96 -14.53 5.23 7.23
CA ALA A 96 -15.64 6.00 7.78
C ALA A 96 -16.52 6.63 6.68
N ALA A 97 -15.91 7.26 5.66
CA ALA A 97 -16.69 7.92 4.62
C ALA A 97 -17.14 6.98 3.49
N VAL A 98 -16.24 6.32 2.77
CA VAL A 98 -16.60 5.51 1.58
C VAL A 98 -17.29 4.20 1.97
N GLN A 99 -16.66 3.36 2.78
CA GLN A 99 -17.21 2.07 3.21
C GLN A 99 -18.48 2.27 4.06
N GLY A 100 -18.47 3.24 4.99
CA GLY A 100 -19.64 3.60 5.78
C GLY A 100 -20.82 4.07 4.92
N ALA A 101 -20.57 4.92 3.91
CA ALA A 101 -21.61 5.36 2.98
C ALA A 101 -22.17 4.23 2.15
N LEU A 102 -21.30 3.37 1.61
CA LEU A 102 -21.72 2.22 0.82
C LEU A 102 -22.56 1.25 1.64
N ALA A 103 -22.18 0.99 2.89
CA ALA A 103 -22.94 0.13 3.79
C ALA A 103 -24.32 0.72 4.11
N ASP A 104 -24.41 2.02 4.44
CA ASP A 104 -25.68 2.70 4.73
C ASP A 104 -26.60 2.76 3.50
N ILE A 105 -26.08 3.10 2.32
CA ILE A 105 -26.86 3.10 1.06
C ILE A 105 -27.38 1.71 0.76
N PHE A 106 -26.56 0.67 0.95
CA PHE A 106 -26.96 -0.70 0.70
C PHE A 106 -28.08 -1.14 1.65
N LEU A 107 -27.95 -0.84 2.95
CA LEU A 107 -28.96 -1.17 3.96
C LEU A 107 -30.29 -0.46 3.71
N ARG A 108 -30.26 0.85 3.43
CA ARG A 108 -31.47 1.62 3.05
C ARG A 108 -32.08 1.13 1.75
N GLY A 109 -31.24 0.74 0.79
CA GLY A 109 -31.68 0.14 -0.48
C GLY A 109 -32.37 -1.21 -0.28
N THR A 110 -31.93 -2.03 0.67
CA THR A 110 -32.57 -3.31 0.99
C THR A 110 -33.90 -3.15 1.73
N GLU A 111 -34.10 -2.11 2.55
CA GLU A 111 -35.42 -1.79 3.11
C GLU A 111 -36.46 -1.45 2.02
N LEU A 112 -35.99 -0.95 0.85
CA LEU A 112 -36.82 -0.69 -0.33
C LEU A 112 -37.18 -1.97 -1.11
N VAL A 113 -36.44 -3.07 -0.91
CA VAL A 113 -36.66 -4.38 -1.55
C VAL A 113 -37.18 -5.37 -0.49
N SER A 114 -38.38 -5.11 0.01
CA SER A 114 -39.01 -5.83 1.13
C SER A 114 -39.49 -7.26 0.81
N ASP A 115 -39.05 -7.88 -0.29
CA ASP A 115 -39.51 -9.22 -0.67
C ASP A 115 -38.47 -10.29 -0.29
N ALA A 116 -38.91 -11.34 0.40
CA ALA A 116 -38.05 -12.40 0.95
C ALA A 116 -37.23 -13.14 -0.14
N ARG A 117 -37.68 -13.06 -1.40
CA ARG A 117 -36.97 -13.57 -2.58
C ARG A 117 -35.79 -12.70 -3.00
N GLY A 118 -35.86 -11.39 -2.80
CA GLY A 118 -34.78 -10.44 -3.10
C GLY A 118 -33.59 -10.61 -2.15
N MET A 119 -33.88 -10.82 -0.86
CA MET A 119 -32.86 -11.12 0.16
C MET A 119 -32.15 -12.45 -0.12
N ALA A 120 -32.91 -13.52 -0.41
CA ALA A 120 -32.33 -14.85 -0.69
C ALA A 120 -31.49 -14.91 -1.97
N ALA A 121 -31.80 -14.11 -2.99
CA ALA A 121 -31.02 -14.02 -4.23
C ALA A 121 -29.69 -13.25 -4.04
N LEU A 122 -29.62 -12.37 -3.04
CA LEU A 122 -28.47 -11.51 -2.76
C LEU A 122 -27.51 -12.12 -1.73
N THR A 123 -28.02 -12.87 -0.75
CA THR A 123 -27.23 -13.47 0.34
C THR A 123 -26.68 -14.87 0.02
N GLY A 124 -26.87 -15.38 -1.19
CA GLY A 124 -26.66 -16.79 -1.53
C GLY A 124 -25.22 -17.33 -1.52
N VAL A 125 -24.18 -16.57 -1.15
CA VAL A 125 -22.78 -17.04 -1.25
C VAL A 125 -21.85 -16.67 -0.08
N LEU A 126 -22.23 -15.83 0.89
CA LEU A 126 -21.29 -15.41 1.95
C LEU A 126 -21.58 -16.05 3.33
N PRO A 127 -20.59 -16.72 3.98
CA PRO A 127 -20.73 -17.40 5.28
C PRO A 127 -21.00 -16.43 6.47
N PRO A 128 -21.22 -16.93 7.70
CA PRO A 128 -21.94 -16.25 8.78
C PRO A 128 -21.11 -15.25 9.61
N PHE A 129 -20.06 -14.63 9.05
CA PHE A 129 -19.09 -13.87 9.86
C PHE A 129 -19.34 -12.36 9.93
N VAL A 130 -20.09 -11.75 9.00
CA VAL A 130 -20.30 -10.29 8.94
C VAL A 130 -21.63 -9.98 8.24
N PRO A 131 -22.38 -8.91 8.60
CA PRO A 131 -23.50 -8.43 7.81
C PRO A 131 -23.11 -8.22 6.33
N PHE A 132 -23.79 -8.91 5.41
CA PHE A 132 -23.48 -8.91 3.97
C PHE A 132 -23.22 -7.50 3.40
N ALA A 133 -24.01 -6.51 3.81
CA ALA A 133 -23.88 -5.11 3.38
C ALA A 133 -22.50 -4.51 3.71
N GLN A 134 -21.99 -4.78 4.90
CA GLN A 134 -20.69 -4.28 5.36
C GLN A 134 -19.54 -4.99 4.64
N ALA A 135 -19.64 -6.32 4.47
CA ALA A 135 -18.65 -7.09 3.72
C ALA A 135 -18.61 -6.65 2.24
N PHE A 136 -19.77 -6.44 1.62
CA PHE A 136 -19.87 -5.89 0.27
C PHE A 136 -19.25 -4.50 0.18
N ALA A 137 -19.58 -3.61 1.13
CA ALA A 137 -18.99 -2.28 1.19
C ALA A 137 -17.47 -2.31 1.34
N ALA A 138 -16.92 -3.23 2.15
CA ALA A 138 -15.48 -3.42 2.29
C ALA A 138 -14.83 -3.87 0.98
N VAL A 139 -15.43 -4.82 0.26
CA VAL A 139 -14.94 -5.29 -1.05
C VAL A 139 -14.96 -4.19 -2.10
N ILE A 140 -16.05 -3.43 -2.21
CA ILE A 140 -16.15 -2.32 -3.17
C ILE A 140 -15.16 -1.21 -2.81
N THR A 141 -15.01 -0.90 -1.52
CA THR A 141 -14.03 0.09 -1.05
C THR A 141 -12.62 -0.35 -1.40
N ALA A 142 -12.26 -1.62 -1.14
CA ALA A 142 -10.96 -2.18 -1.49
C ALA A 142 -10.68 -2.13 -3.00
N ALA A 143 -11.68 -2.46 -3.83
CA ALA A 143 -11.57 -2.36 -5.28
C ALA A 143 -11.39 -0.90 -5.75
N LEU A 144 -12.07 0.04 -5.11
CA LEU A 144 -11.94 1.47 -5.38
C LEU A 144 -10.57 2.00 -4.97
N THR A 145 -10.07 1.63 -3.78
CA THR A 145 -8.72 1.96 -3.32
C THR A 145 -7.68 1.43 -4.30
N SER A 146 -7.75 0.13 -4.65
CA SER A 146 -6.86 -0.48 -5.63
C SER A 146 -6.89 0.27 -6.97
N SER A 147 -8.07 0.65 -7.46
CA SER A 147 -8.22 1.38 -8.71
C SER A 147 -7.61 2.79 -8.66
N LEU A 148 -7.74 3.49 -7.53
CA LEU A 148 -7.11 4.80 -7.33
C LEU A 148 -5.58 4.68 -7.30
N TYR A 149 -5.06 3.67 -6.61
CA TYR A 149 -3.62 3.37 -6.61
C TYR A 149 -3.11 2.98 -7.99
N TYR A 150 -3.89 2.22 -8.77
CA TYR A 150 -3.55 1.95 -10.16
C TYR A 150 -3.39 3.26 -10.95
N VAL A 151 -4.29 4.23 -10.79
CA VAL A 151 -4.17 5.51 -11.50
C VAL A 151 -2.98 6.35 -10.98
N ALA A 152 -2.70 6.30 -9.67
CA ALA A 152 -1.68 7.13 -9.03
C ALA A 152 -0.24 6.58 -9.20
N ALA A 153 -0.07 5.28 -8.99
CA ALA A 153 1.21 4.57 -8.94
C ALA A 153 1.58 3.89 -10.26
N SER A 154 0.62 3.73 -11.20
CA SER A 154 0.95 3.06 -12.46
C SER A 154 1.95 3.87 -13.27
N PRO A 155 3.05 3.24 -13.72
CA PRO A 155 4.09 3.96 -14.41
C PRO A 155 3.60 4.36 -15.82
N LYS A 156 3.62 5.67 -16.14
CA LYS A 156 3.17 6.26 -17.42
C LYS A 156 4.08 5.96 -18.60
N ASP A 157 3.53 5.49 -19.71
CA ASP A 157 4.30 5.06 -20.88
C ASP A 157 5.33 6.12 -21.33
N PRO A 158 6.60 5.76 -21.48
CA PRO A 158 7.64 6.72 -21.82
C PRO A 158 7.49 7.18 -23.28
N THR A 159 7.54 8.49 -23.50
CA THR A 159 7.55 9.07 -24.85
C THR A 159 8.80 8.68 -25.64
N TYR A 160 9.93 8.50 -24.95
CA TYR A 160 11.21 8.15 -25.56
C TYR A 160 11.95 7.14 -24.68
N VAL A 161 12.58 6.15 -25.32
CA VAL A 161 13.46 5.19 -24.66
C VAL A 161 14.87 5.41 -25.22
N VAL A 162 15.78 5.88 -24.36
CA VAL A 162 17.19 6.05 -24.71
C VAL A 162 17.94 4.80 -24.28
N ALA A 163 18.63 4.17 -25.24
CA ALA A 163 19.46 3.00 -24.96
C ALA A 163 20.91 3.23 -25.40
N PRO A 164 21.90 2.72 -24.67
CA PRO A 164 23.30 2.90 -25.02
C PRO A 164 23.65 2.17 -26.32
N VAL A 165 24.43 2.83 -27.18
CA VAL A 165 24.92 2.23 -28.43
C VAL A 165 25.97 1.16 -28.09
N GLN A 166 25.61 -0.11 -28.24
CA GLN A 166 26.55 -1.23 -28.11
C GLN A 166 27.14 -1.61 -29.47
N ARG A 167 28.48 -1.73 -29.55
CA ARG A 167 29.24 -2.02 -30.80
C ARG A 167 29.43 -3.53 -31.07
N SER A 168 28.55 -4.39 -30.58
CA SER A 168 28.64 -5.86 -30.75
C SER A 168 27.71 -6.37 -31.86
N GLY A 169 28.08 -7.46 -32.54
CA GLY A 169 27.19 -8.18 -33.46
C GLY A 169 25.94 -8.78 -32.77
N SER A 170 26.00 -9.03 -31.46
CA SER A 170 24.86 -9.47 -30.62
C SER A 170 24.06 -8.31 -30.02
N ALA A 171 24.48 -7.06 -30.22
CA ALA A 171 23.93 -5.89 -29.51
C ALA A 171 22.42 -5.75 -29.65
N ARG A 172 21.85 -6.11 -30.81
CA ARG A 172 20.40 -6.04 -31.05
C ARG A 172 19.63 -7.05 -30.18
N GLU A 173 20.16 -8.26 -30.01
CA GLU A 173 19.52 -9.29 -29.20
C GLU A 173 19.63 -8.98 -27.70
N ASP A 174 20.80 -8.49 -27.28
CA ASP A 174 21.03 -8.08 -25.89
C ASP A 174 20.14 -6.88 -25.52
N LEU A 175 20.00 -5.90 -26.41
CA LEU A 175 19.06 -4.78 -26.27
C LEU A 175 17.61 -5.28 -26.18
N LYS A 176 17.22 -6.24 -27.03
CA LYS A 176 15.86 -6.81 -27.01
C LYS A 176 15.59 -7.52 -25.69
N LYS A 177 16.55 -8.27 -25.14
CA LYS A 177 16.44 -8.93 -23.83
C LYS A 177 16.30 -7.91 -22.70
N LEU A 178 17.13 -6.86 -22.70
CA LEU A 178 17.05 -5.79 -21.71
C LEU A 178 15.72 -5.06 -21.78
N PHE A 179 15.23 -4.77 -22.99
CA PHE A 179 13.94 -4.10 -23.19
C PHE A 179 12.77 -4.99 -22.74
N ALA A 180 12.82 -6.28 -23.05
CA ALA A 180 11.81 -7.24 -22.60
C ALA A 180 11.77 -7.33 -21.07
N ALA A 181 12.93 -7.46 -20.42
CA ALA A 181 13.03 -7.49 -18.96
C ALA A 181 12.56 -6.18 -18.31
N TRP A 182 12.91 -5.03 -18.91
CA TRP A 182 12.45 -3.72 -18.46
C TRP A 182 10.92 -3.57 -18.59
N TYR A 183 10.35 -4.00 -19.71
CA TYR A 183 8.91 -3.94 -19.95
C TYR A 183 8.14 -4.88 -19.04
N GLU A 184 8.62 -6.11 -18.86
CA GLU A 184 8.04 -7.10 -17.94
C GLU A 184 8.01 -6.55 -16.51
N ARG A 185 9.13 -6.05 -16.00
CA ARG A 185 9.22 -5.44 -14.66
C ARG A 185 8.18 -4.34 -14.45
N ARG A 186 7.95 -3.53 -15.47
CA ARG A 186 6.98 -2.44 -15.47
C ARG A 186 5.53 -2.93 -15.46
N GLN A 187 5.23 -3.98 -16.23
CA GLN A 187 3.90 -4.62 -16.21
C GLN A 187 3.62 -5.26 -14.86
N MET A 188 4.60 -5.94 -14.26
CA MET A 188 4.46 -6.54 -12.95
C MET A 188 4.19 -5.48 -11.88
N LYS A 189 4.95 -4.37 -11.88
CA LYS A 189 4.69 -3.21 -11.01
C LYS A 189 3.27 -2.68 -11.15
N LYS A 190 2.79 -2.54 -12.39
CA LYS A 190 1.43 -2.05 -12.70
C LYS A 190 0.31 -2.94 -12.16
N ILE A 191 0.54 -4.24 -12.00
CA ILE A 191 -0.47 -5.21 -11.54
C ILE A 191 -0.36 -5.42 -10.02
N TYR A 192 0.83 -5.71 -9.52
CA TYR A 192 1.01 -6.20 -8.15
C TYR A 192 0.94 -5.11 -7.08
N SER A 193 1.32 -3.86 -7.39
CA SER A 193 1.20 -2.77 -6.41
C SER A 193 -0.27 -2.44 -6.10
N PRO A 194 -1.12 -2.13 -7.10
CA PRO A 194 -2.53 -1.89 -6.83
C PRO A 194 -3.25 -3.09 -6.21
N LEU A 195 -2.85 -4.30 -6.58
CA LEU A 195 -3.41 -5.53 -6.01
C LEU A 195 -3.07 -5.66 -4.51
N LEU A 196 -1.81 -5.40 -4.11
CA LEU A 196 -1.40 -5.43 -2.72
C LEU A 196 -2.17 -4.39 -1.89
N GLU A 197 -2.27 -3.16 -2.38
CA GLU A 197 -3.03 -2.09 -1.74
C GLU A 197 -4.51 -2.46 -1.62
N GLY A 198 -5.09 -3.12 -2.63
CA GLY A 198 -6.45 -3.65 -2.57
C GLY A 198 -6.64 -4.72 -1.48
N ILE A 199 -5.68 -5.65 -1.34
CA ILE A 199 -5.73 -6.69 -0.31
C ILE A 199 -5.59 -6.08 1.09
N LEU A 200 -4.68 -5.12 1.27
CA LEU A 200 -4.52 -4.40 2.53
C LEU A 200 -5.76 -3.56 2.87
N ALA A 201 -6.33 -2.86 1.89
CA ALA A 201 -7.56 -2.11 2.07
C ALA A 201 -8.73 -3.03 2.46
N LEU A 202 -8.81 -4.24 1.87
CA LEU A 202 -9.81 -5.23 2.24
C LEU A 202 -9.62 -5.73 3.68
N TYR A 203 -8.37 -6.01 4.06
CA TYR A 203 -8.01 -6.41 5.42
C TYR A 203 -8.44 -5.36 6.45
N LEU A 204 -8.07 -4.10 6.23
CA LEU A 204 -8.43 -2.97 7.10
C LEU A 204 -9.94 -2.71 7.11
N GLY A 205 -10.63 -2.97 5.99
CA GLY A 205 -12.07 -2.90 5.89
C GLY A 205 -12.78 -3.95 6.76
N PHE A 206 -12.26 -5.17 6.83
CA PHE A 206 -12.75 -6.20 7.74
C PHE A 206 -12.39 -5.93 9.20
N GLU A 207 -11.18 -5.45 9.47
CA GLU A 207 -10.78 -5.04 10.82
C GLU A 207 -11.75 -3.99 11.38
N TRP A 208 -12.13 -2.99 10.59
CA TRP A 208 -13.08 -1.97 11.05
C TRP A 208 -14.46 -2.56 11.37
N ILE A 209 -14.90 -3.55 10.60
CA ILE A 209 -16.18 -4.24 10.82
C ILE A 209 -16.15 -5.02 12.14
N GLU A 210 -15.07 -5.76 12.40
CA GLU A 210 -14.95 -6.60 13.61
C GLU A 210 -14.78 -5.76 14.88
N THR A 211 -13.92 -4.73 14.81
CA THR A 211 -13.61 -3.87 15.97
C THR A 211 -14.67 -2.79 16.20
N ASN A 212 -15.44 -2.45 15.17
CA ASN A 212 -16.41 -1.34 15.17
C ASN A 212 -15.81 -0.03 15.70
N ASN A 213 -14.50 0.17 15.52
CA ASN A 213 -13.77 1.33 15.98
C ASN A 213 -12.69 1.70 14.96
N ILE A 214 -12.79 2.89 14.37
CA ILE A 214 -11.81 3.36 13.39
C ILE A 214 -10.38 3.48 13.96
N LEU A 215 -10.23 3.57 15.28
CA LEU A 215 -8.92 3.66 15.92
C LEU A 215 -8.05 2.42 15.66
N ALA A 216 -8.64 1.22 15.63
CA ALA A 216 -7.90 -0.02 15.39
C ALA A 216 -7.27 -0.02 13.98
N PRO A 217 -8.03 0.16 12.88
CA PRO A 217 -7.46 0.31 11.53
C PRO A 217 -6.45 1.45 11.40
N ILE A 218 -6.62 2.57 12.12
CA ILE A 218 -5.64 3.68 12.11
C ILE A 218 -4.30 3.22 12.69
N ILE A 219 -4.35 2.46 13.79
CA ILE A 219 -3.17 1.90 14.45
C ILE A 219 -2.54 0.84 13.54
N THR A 220 -3.32 -0.12 13.04
CA THR A 220 -2.85 -1.16 12.13
C THR A 220 -2.15 -0.56 10.92
N HIS A 221 -2.82 0.39 10.24
CA HIS A 221 -2.26 1.08 9.10
C HIS A 221 -1.00 1.87 9.46
N GLY A 222 -1.05 2.66 10.53
CA GLY A 222 0.10 3.45 10.97
C GLY A 222 1.33 2.58 11.25
N ILE A 223 1.14 1.43 11.91
CA ILE A 223 2.25 0.55 12.28
C ILE A 223 2.83 -0.15 11.06
N TYR A 224 2.01 -0.80 10.22
CA TYR A 224 2.59 -1.53 9.08
C TYR A 224 3.27 -0.55 8.12
N SER A 225 2.70 0.63 7.88
CA SER A 225 3.33 1.68 7.07
C SER A 225 4.62 2.14 7.72
N ALA A 226 4.65 2.42 9.04
CA ALA A 226 5.89 2.79 9.71
C ALA A 226 6.99 1.73 9.58
N VAL A 227 6.65 0.45 9.70
CA VAL A 227 7.60 -0.67 9.63
C VAL A 227 8.16 -0.85 8.22
N ILE A 228 7.29 -0.90 7.21
CA ILE A 228 7.67 -1.13 5.81
C ILE A 228 8.48 0.06 5.28
N LEU A 229 7.89 1.26 5.38
CA LEU A 229 8.54 2.49 4.92
C LEU A 229 9.85 2.74 5.69
N GLY A 230 9.85 2.45 7.00
CA GLY A 230 11.03 2.58 7.86
C GLY A 230 12.15 1.60 7.47
N HIS A 231 11.81 0.35 7.16
CA HIS A 231 12.74 -0.66 6.70
C HIS A 231 13.37 -0.26 5.35
N GLY A 232 12.57 0.20 4.39
CA GLY A 232 13.05 0.76 3.12
C GLY A 232 14.02 1.93 3.34
N LEU A 233 13.66 2.89 4.20
CA LEU A 233 14.52 4.04 4.52
C LEU A 233 15.85 3.65 5.17
N TRP A 234 15.82 2.66 6.08
CA TRP A 234 17.02 2.16 6.74
C TRP A 234 17.96 1.49 5.73
N LYS A 235 17.43 0.64 4.85
CA LYS A 235 18.20 -0.03 3.79
C LYS A 235 18.88 0.98 2.85
N ILE A 236 18.18 2.06 2.50
CA ILE A 236 18.73 3.16 1.69
C ILE A 236 19.89 3.85 2.41
N HIS A 237 19.71 4.20 3.69
CA HIS A 237 20.75 4.85 4.48
C HIS A 237 22.00 3.97 4.61
N ASP A 238 21.80 2.69 4.83
CA ASP A 238 22.89 1.72 4.93
C ASP A 238 23.63 1.53 3.60
N HIS A 239 22.91 1.40 2.48
CA HIS A 239 23.54 1.33 1.15
C HIS A 239 24.40 2.57 0.86
N ARG A 240 23.90 3.77 1.20
CA ARG A 240 24.65 5.03 1.04
C ARG A 240 25.88 5.09 1.94
N ARG A 241 25.81 4.56 3.17
CA ARG A 241 26.95 4.49 4.08
C ARG A 241 28.04 3.59 3.49
N ARG A 242 27.66 2.41 3.01
CA ARG A 242 28.58 1.47 2.33
C ARG A 242 29.20 2.07 1.07
N LEU A 243 28.42 2.79 0.26
CA LEU A 243 28.91 3.45 -0.95
C LEU A 243 29.93 4.57 -0.61
N ARG A 244 29.64 5.38 0.40
CA ARG A 244 30.58 6.42 0.89
C ARG A 244 31.88 5.82 1.39
N GLN A 245 31.82 4.72 2.14
CA GLN A 245 33.00 4.00 2.62
C GLN A 245 33.84 3.47 1.46
N ARG A 246 33.22 2.87 0.43
CA ARG A 246 33.93 2.39 -0.77
C ARG A 246 34.60 3.54 -1.53
N ILE A 247 33.93 4.67 -1.71
CA ILE A 247 34.52 5.85 -2.36
C ILE A 247 35.71 6.38 -1.55
N GLN A 248 35.61 6.39 -0.22
CA GLN A 248 36.71 6.81 0.64
C GLN A 248 37.90 5.84 0.56
N GLN A 249 37.66 4.53 0.57
CA GLN A 249 38.68 3.49 0.39
C GLN A 249 39.40 3.63 -0.95
N LEU A 250 38.66 3.76 -2.06
CA LEU A 250 39.24 3.98 -3.39
C LEU A 250 40.06 5.27 -3.48
N LYS A 251 39.61 6.35 -2.82
CA LYS A 251 40.39 7.61 -2.74
C LYS A 251 41.67 7.44 -1.93
N SER A 252 41.68 6.63 -0.88
CA SER A 252 42.91 6.35 -0.12
C SER A 252 43.87 5.43 -0.87
N GLU A 253 43.37 4.40 -1.56
CA GLU A 253 44.18 3.50 -2.40
C GLU A 253 44.81 4.25 -3.58
N GLY A 254 44.03 5.09 -4.26
CA GLY A 254 44.54 5.94 -5.34
C GLY A 254 45.64 6.91 -4.89
N LYS A 255 45.53 7.47 -3.67
CA LYS A 255 46.56 8.33 -3.06
C LYS A 255 47.83 7.57 -2.65
N ASN A 256 47.70 6.33 -2.20
CA ASN A 256 48.86 5.50 -1.84
C ASN A 256 49.60 5.01 -3.09
N SER A 257 48.88 4.73 -4.18
CA SER A 257 49.49 4.31 -5.45
C SER A 257 50.19 5.45 -6.21
N THR A 258 49.95 6.72 -5.87
CA THR A 258 50.68 7.89 -6.44
C THR A 258 51.90 8.31 -5.62
N LYS A 259 52.14 7.68 -4.46
CA LYS A 259 53.29 7.94 -3.57
C LYS A 259 54.41 6.91 -3.68
N LEU A 260 54.21 5.85 -4.45
CA LEU A 260 55.21 4.87 -4.87
C LEU A 260 55.73 5.26 -6.27
#